data_AF-A0A2H5XQP0-F1
#
_entry.id   AF-A0A2H5XQP0-F1
#
_cell.length_a   1.000
_cell.length_b   1.000
_cell.length_c   1.000
_cell.angle_alpha   90.00
_cell.angle_beta   90.00
_cell.angle_gamma   90.00
#
_symmetry.space_group_name_H-M   'P 1'
#
loop_
_entity.id
_entity.type
_entity.pdbx_description
1 polymer ?
#
loop_
_entity_poly.entity_id
_entity_poly.type
_entity_poly.pdbx_seq_one_letter_code
_entity_poly.pdbx_strand_id
1 'polypeptide(L)'
;MNEKFTNLVSQLKNTSRRDFRAFSLISISLLLTSSLMLFAFQISKLSPLPYLSQRIEDDVKAMKKAYDDCKKGYGEKFSRKTIIQIELSPPETKTNIKRKFILDRDCKIIFTVW
;
A
#
# COMPACT_ATOMS: atom_id res chain seq x y z
N MET A 1 -41.89 -8.84 -57.95
CA MET A 1 -40.79 -9.09 -57.00
C MET A 1 -41.40 -9.70 -55.73
N ASN A 2 -40.96 -10.89 -55.32
CA ASN A 2 -41.65 -11.71 -54.31
C ASN A 2 -41.57 -11.10 -52.90
N GLU A 3 -42.71 -10.85 -52.26
CA GLU A 3 -42.81 -10.39 -50.86
C GLU A 3 -42.07 -11.29 -49.86
N LYS A 4 -41.97 -12.58 -50.15
CA LYS A 4 -41.15 -13.52 -49.36
C LYS A 4 -39.67 -13.16 -49.36
N PHE A 5 -39.14 -12.65 -50.47
CA PHE A 5 -37.73 -12.30 -50.59
C PHE A 5 -37.41 -11.02 -49.82
N THR A 6 -38.29 -10.00 -49.89
CA THR A 6 -38.12 -8.77 -49.10
C THR A 6 -38.25 -9.00 -47.59
N ASN A 7 -39.12 -9.92 -47.15
CA ASN A 7 -39.21 -10.30 -45.73
C ASN A 7 -37.98 -11.08 -45.24
N LEU A 8 -37.43 -11.98 -46.05
CA LEU A 8 -36.19 -12.70 -45.72
C LEU A 8 -35.00 -11.74 -45.58
N VAL A 9 -34.87 -10.77 -46.50
CA VAL A 9 -33.81 -9.76 -46.45
C VAL A 9 -33.98 -8.82 -45.24
N SER A 10 -35.21 -8.46 -44.87
CA SER A 10 -35.48 -7.61 -43.70
C SER A 10 -35.14 -8.34 -42.38
N GLN A 11 -35.46 -9.64 -42.28
CA GLN A 11 -35.11 -10.45 -41.12
C GLN A 11 -33.60 -10.66 -41.00
N LEU A 12 -32.91 -11.02 -42.09
CA LEU A 12 -31.45 -11.16 -42.11
C LEU A 12 -30.73 -9.88 -41.68
N LYS A 13 -31.22 -8.72 -42.17
CA LYS A 13 -30.68 -7.40 -41.79
C LYS A 13 -30.88 -7.10 -40.31
N ASN A 14 -32.03 -7.45 -39.74
CA ASN A 14 -32.32 -7.24 -38.31
C ASN A 14 -31.49 -8.16 -37.40
N THR A 15 -31.30 -9.43 -37.79
CA THR A 15 -30.46 -10.38 -37.04
C THR A 15 -29.00 -9.93 -37.05
N SER A 16 -28.46 -9.59 -38.23
CA SER A 16 -27.11 -9.02 -38.39
C SER A 16 -26.86 -7.80 -37.50
N ARG A 17 -27.84 -6.89 -37.41
CA ARG A 17 -27.73 -5.67 -36.57
C ARG A 17 -27.75 -6.00 -35.08
N ARG A 18 -28.53 -7.01 -34.67
CA ARG A 18 -28.62 -7.46 -33.28
C ARG A 18 -27.33 -8.15 -32.85
N ASP A 19 -26.76 -8.98 -33.70
CA ASP A 19 -25.50 -9.69 -33.43
C ASP A 19 -24.32 -8.71 -33.36
N PHE A 20 -24.27 -7.71 -34.24
CA PHE A 20 -23.25 -6.66 -34.17
C PHE A 20 -23.34 -5.85 -32.87
N ARG A 21 -24.55 -5.51 -32.41
CA ARG A 21 -24.76 -4.83 -31.13
C ARG A 21 -24.33 -5.70 -29.95
N ALA A 22 -24.69 -6.98 -29.94
CA ALA A 22 -24.26 -7.93 -28.91
C ALA A 22 -22.73 -8.06 -28.86
N PHE A 23 -22.09 -8.19 -30.02
CA PHE A 23 -20.63 -8.25 -30.12
C PHE A 23 -19.97 -6.95 -29.62
N SER A 24 -20.52 -5.79 -29.99
CA SER A 24 -20.04 -4.48 -29.54
C SER A 24 -20.17 -4.30 -28.02
N LEU A 25 -21.23 -4.82 -27.41
CA LEU A 25 -21.42 -4.77 -25.96
C LEU A 25 -20.41 -5.68 -25.26
N ILE A 26 -20.19 -6.89 -25.77
CA ILE A 26 -19.19 -7.82 -25.21
C ILE A 26 -17.79 -7.22 -25.29
N SER A 27 -17.42 -6.62 -26.43
CA SER A 27 -16.08 -6.03 -26.60
C SER A 27 -15.87 -4.82 -25.70
N ILE A 28 -16.86 -3.93 -25.56
CA ILE A 28 -16.80 -2.79 -24.62
C ILE A 28 -16.69 -3.30 -23.17
N SER A 29 -17.44 -4.34 -22.81
CA SER A 29 -17.39 -4.95 -21.47
C SER A 29 -16.00 -5.50 -21.16
N LEU A 30 -15.37 -6.19 -22.11
CA LEU A 30 -14.02 -6.73 -22.00
C LEU A 30 -12.96 -5.63 -21.85
N LEU A 31 -13.09 -4.53 -22.60
CA LEU A 31 -12.20 -3.38 -22.47
C LEU A 31 -12.32 -2.74 -21.08
N LEU A 32 -13.54 -2.53 -20.60
CA LEU A 32 -13.79 -1.97 -19.27
C LEU A 32 -13.22 -2.85 -18.15
N THR A 33 -13.47 -4.16 -18.18
CA THR A 33 -12.97 -5.07 -17.14
C THR A 33 -11.44 -5.16 -17.15
N SER A 34 -10.81 -5.18 -18.32
CA SER A 34 -9.33 -5.16 -18.41
C SER A 34 -8.73 -3.87 -17.84
N SER A 35 -9.35 -2.72 -18.12
CA SER A 35 -8.93 -1.42 -17.58
C SER A 35 -9.07 -1.39 -16.06
N LEU A 36 -10.21 -1.83 -15.52
CA LEU A 36 -10.45 -1.95 -14.07
C LEU A 36 -9.42 -2.84 -13.38
N MET A 37 -9.04 -3.97 -13.99
CA MET A 37 -8.00 -4.85 -13.45
C MET A 37 -6.61 -4.18 -13.42
N LEU A 38 -6.25 -3.42 -14.46
CA LEU A 38 -5.00 -2.65 -14.48
C LEU A 38 -4.97 -1.57 -13.40
N PHE A 39 -6.08 -0.85 -13.21
CA PHE A 39 -6.22 0.14 -12.13
C PHE A 39 -6.14 -0.50 -10.75
N ALA A 40 -6.84 -1.61 -10.52
CA ALA A 40 -6.78 -2.34 -9.25
C ALA A 40 -5.36 -2.83 -8.95
N PHE A 41 -4.64 -3.35 -9.95
CA PHE A 41 -3.25 -3.77 -9.81
C PHE A 41 -2.32 -2.60 -9.46
N GLN A 42 -2.47 -1.45 -10.12
CA GLN A 42 -1.69 -0.26 -9.77
C GLN A 42 -1.97 0.24 -8.35
N ILE A 43 -3.24 0.27 -7.92
CA ILE A 43 -3.61 0.65 -6.55
C ILE A 43 -3.04 -0.33 -5.53
N SER A 44 -3.05 -1.64 -5.82
CA SER A 44 -2.46 -2.64 -4.92
C SER A 44 -0.95 -2.49 -4.77
N LYS A 45 -0.22 -2.05 -5.81
CA LYS A 45 1.20 -1.67 -5.71
C LYS A 45 1.44 -0.39 -4.90
N LEU A 46 0.48 0.52 -4.87
CA LEU A 46 0.53 1.73 -4.06
C LEU A 46 0.09 1.49 -2.59
N SER A 47 -0.37 0.29 -2.26
CA SER A 47 -0.80 -0.01 -0.89
C SER A 47 0.40 0.00 0.08
N PRO A 48 0.32 0.71 1.22
CA PRO A 48 1.43 0.93 2.15
C PRO A 48 1.77 -0.29 3.04
N LEU A 49 1.29 -1.48 2.67
CA LEU A 49 1.53 -2.72 3.42
C LEU A 49 3.02 -3.04 3.65
N PRO A 50 3.93 -2.95 2.65
CA PRO A 50 5.35 -3.19 2.92
C PRO A 50 5.97 -2.11 3.83
N TYR A 51 5.46 -0.88 3.77
CA TYR A 51 5.93 0.22 4.61
C TYR A 51 5.57 -0.01 6.09
N LEU A 52 4.40 -0.58 6.39
CA LEU A 52 3.99 -0.81 7.78
C LEU A 52 4.87 -1.89 8.45
N SER A 53 5.14 -3.00 7.75
CA SER A 53 6.00 -4.06 8.27
C SER A 53 7.43 -3.60 8.49
N GLN A 54 7.97 -2.84 7.53
CA GLN A 54 9.34 -2.31 7.63
C GLN A 54 9.46 -1.26 8.74
N ARG A 55 8.44 -0.42 8.92
CA ARG A 55 8.38 0.53 10.04
C ARG A 55 8.40 -0.21 11.38
N ILE A 56 7.60 -1.26 11.56
CA ILE A 56 7.60 -2.03 12.80
C ILE A 56 8.99 -2.64 13.08
N GLU A 57 9.67 -3.15 12.05
CA GLU A 57 11.02 -3.70 12.19
C GLU A 57 12.04 -2.63 12.61
N ASP A 58 11.99 -1.45 11.98
CA ASP A 58 12.83 -0.31 12.32
C ASP A 58 12.56 0.20 13.75
N ASP A 59 11.29 0.22 14.18
CA ASP A 59 10.88 0.58 15.55
C ASP A 59 11.51 -0.38 16.57
N VAL A 60 11.38 -1.69 16.34
CA VAL A 60 11.95 -2.72 17.23
C VAL A 60 13.47 -2.61 17.30
N LYS A 61 14.13 -2.37 16.16
CA LYS A 61 15.58 -2.17 16.10
C LYS A 61 16.02 -0.93 16.87
N ALA A 62 15.26 0.17 16.76
CA ALA A 62 15.50 1.40 17.52
C ALA A 62 15.34 1.16 19.03
N MET A 63 14.25 0.50 19.44
CA MET A 63 14.00 0.20 20.85
C MET A 63 15.09 -0.70 21.45
N LYS A 64 15.55 -1.71 20.70
CA LYS A 64 16.65 -2.58 21.12
C LYS A 64 17.95 -1.80 21.29
N LYS A 65 18.29 -0.93 20.34
CA LYS A 65 19.47 -0.08 20.45
C LYS A 65 19.39 0.86 21.66
N ALA A 66 18.22 1.45 21.93
CA ALA A 66 18.02 2.28 23.11
C ALA A 66 18.21 1.48 24.41
N TYR A 67 17.70 0.26 24.47
CA TYR A 67 17.92 -0.63 25.62
C TYR A 67 19.42 -0.93 25.83
N ASP A 68 20.13 -1.28 24.76
CA ASP A 68 21.57 -1.59 24.81
C ASP A 68 22.40 -0.37 25.23
N ASP A 69 22.08 0.81 24.70
CA ASP A 69 22.75 2.08 25.03
C ASP A 69 22.48 2.47 26.48
N CYS A 70 21.26 2.22 26.99
CA CYS A 70 20.93 2.39 28.41
C CYS A 70 21.73 1.45 29.31
N LYS A 71 21.83 0.16 28.94
CA LYS A 71 22.61 -0.85 29.67
C LYS A 71 24.11 -0.51 29.71
N LYS A 72 24.63 0.06 28.62
CA LYS A 72 26.04 0.51 28.53
C LYS A 72 26.28 1.87 29.19
N GLY A 73 25.22 2.58 29.58
CA GLY A 73 25.31 3.86 30.28
C GLY A 73 25.62 5.06 29.39
N TYR A 74 25.44 4.96 28.06
CA TYR A 74 25.70 6.04 27.11
C TYR A 74 24.62 7.14 27.07
N GLY A 75 23.51 6.98 27.80
CA GLY A 75 22.39 7.92 27.77
C GLY A 75 22.51 9.08 28.76
N GLU A 76 21.83 10.19 28.45
CA GLU A 76 21.76 11.37 29.31
C GLU A 76 20.85 11.11 30.53
N LYS A 77 21.38 11.29 31.75
CA LYS A 77 20.66 11.03 33.00
C LYS A 77 19.94 12.29 33.49
N PHE A 78 18.62 12.35 33.35
CA PHE A 78 17.77 13.38 33.94
C PHE A 78 17.13 12.85 35.21
N SER A 79 17.72 13.19 36.37
CA SER A 79 17.30 12.97 37.77
C SER A 79 16.81 11.57 38.21
N ARG A 80 16.13 10.77 37.37
CA ARG A 80 15.79 9.34 37.51
C ARG A 80 15.59 8.59 36.17
N LYS A 81 15.77 9.25 35.02
CA LYS A 81 15.46 8.72 33.68
C LYS A 81 16.65 8.88 32.74
N THR A 82 16.81 7.94 31.81
CA THR A 82 17.82 7.96 30.75
C THR A 82 17.15 8.36 29.44
N ILE A 83 17.68 9.37 28.77
CA ILE A 83 17.18 9.81 27.47
C ILE A 83 18.12 9.31 26.38
N ILE A 84 17.56 8.64 25.36
CA ILE A 84 18.31 8.14 24.22
C ILE A 84 17.64 8.58 22.93
N GLN A 85 18.40 9.25 22.09
CA GLN A 85 17.95 9.71 20.78
C GLN A 85 18.59 8.84 19.70
N ILE A 86 17.76 8.27 18.84
CA ILE A 86 18.21 7.42 17.74
C ILE A 86 17.74 8.03 16.44
N GLU A 87 18.70 8.28 15.56
CA GLU A 87 18.45 8.61 14.17
C GLU A 87 18.48 7.31 13.36
N LEU A 88 17.35 6.96 12.77
CA LEU A 88 17.28 5.91 11.76
C LEU A 88 17.08 6.56 10.39
N SER A 89 17.91 6.12 9.44
CA SER A 89 17.73 6.39 8.02
C SER A 89 17.25 5.09 7.38
N PRO A 90 15.93 4.87 7.21
CA PRO A 90 15.44 3.69 6.52
C PRO A 90 16.01 3.68 5.10
N PRO A 91 16.51 2.54 4.60
CA PRO A 91 17.17 2.47 3.30
C PRO A 91 16.24 2.88 2.14
N GLU A 92 14.93 2.70 2.31
CA GLU A 92 13.94 2.94 1.27
C GLU A 92 13.32 4.34 1.30
N THR A 93 12.97 4.87 2.47
CA THR A 93 12.24 6.14 2.54
C THR A 93 13.11 7.39 2.59
N LYS A 94 14.45 7.24 2.70
CA LYS A 94 15.46 8.32 2.76
C LYS A 94 15.12 9.45 3.75
N THR A 95 14.19 9.21 4.66
CA THR A 95 13.66 10.18 5.62
C THR A 95 14.26 9.83 6.96
N ASN A 96 15.09 10.73 7.49
CA ASN A 96 15.69 10.54 8.80
C ASN A 96 14.61 10.67 9.86
N ILE A 97 14.30 9.56 10.54
CA ILE A 97 13.36 9.55 11.66
C ILE A 97 14.19 9.69 12.93
N LYS A 98 14.05 10.83 13.60
CA LYS A 98 14.57 11.05 14.94
C LYS A 98 13.57 10.50 15.94
N ARG A 99 13.99 9.55 16.78
CA ARG A 99 13.16 9.02 17.86
C ARG A 99 13.82 9.27 19.19
N LYS A 100 13.04 9.76 20.14
CA LYS A 100 13.51 9.99 21.51
C LYS A 100 12.84 9.00 22.45
N PHE A 101 13.65 8.17 23.08
CA PHE A 101 13.23 7.19 24.07
C PHE A 101 13.58 7.71 25.47
N ILE A 102 12.60 7.62 26.37
CA ILE A 102 12.80 7.91 27.78
C ILE A 102 12.72 6.59 28.53
N LEU A 103 13.83 6.16 29.11
CA LEU A 103 13.96 4.91 29.85
C LEU A 103 14.09 5.18 31.35
N ASP A 104 13.67 4.22 32.17
CA ASP A 104 13.87 4.24 33.62
C ASP A 104 15.27 3.70 34.01
N ARG A 105 15.50 3.51 35.32
CA ARG A 105 16.75 2.93 35.85
C ARG A 105 16.97 1.47 35.46
N ASP A 106 15.90 0.73 35.18
CA ASP A 106 15.94 -0.67 34.74
C ASP A 106 16.02 -0.77 33.21
N CYS A 107 16.20 0.36 32.51
CA CYS A 107 16.15 0.46 31.05
C CYS A 107 14.80 0.05 30.43
N LYS A 108 13.71 0.15 31.19
CA LYS A 108 12.34 0.00 30.65
C LYS A 108 11.95 1.29 29.94
N ILE A 109 11.40 1.15 28.75
CA ILE A 109 10.90 2.30 27.96
C ILE A 109 9.62 2.80 28.62
N ILE A 110 9.66 4.04 29.12
CA ILE A 110 8.51 4.71 29.74
C ILE A 110 7.72 5.50 28.68
N PHE A 111 8.43 6.11 27.73
CA PHE A 111 7.81 7.00 26.76
C PHE A 111 8.58 7.05 25.44
N THR A 112 7.83 7.20 24.34
CA THR A 112 8.34 7.43 22.98
C THR A 112 7.85 8.79 22.48
N VAL A 113 8.77 9.72 22.21
CA VAL A 113 8.45 11.00 21.57
C VAL A 113 8.79 10.89 20.07
N TRP A 114 7.83 11.23 19.23
CA TRP A 114 7.92 11.25 17.76
C TRP A 114 8.36 12.63 17.26
#